data_AF-W5KLX1-F1
#
_entry.id   AF-W5KLX1-F1
#
_cell.length_a   1.000
_cell.length_b   1.000
_cell.length_c   1.000
_cell.angle_alpha   90.00
_cell.angle_beta   90.00
_cell.angle_gamma   90.00
#
_symmetry.space_group_name_H-M   'P 1'
#
loop_
_entity.id
_entity.type
_entity.pdbx_description
1 polymer ?
#
loop_
_entity_poly.entity_id
_entity_poly.type
_entity_poly.pdbx_seq_one_letter_code
_entity_poly.pdbx_strand_id
1 'polypeptide(L)'
;MASWIGLILVVLMVCSHRAEAGRDEVLYCSACMAIADELNYTISQIDPKKTVQVGGFRLNPDGSLQEKTVPLAKSQTHLSELLDEVCNSMSDYALYEDPDTKEQSYKRFAPRGNDGGNFPDFKNFKFAGPEGTDSLKFACETIVEELEDDIISLFTREEKRVAKKLCSEISDHCKNSVFQHGEL
;
A
#
# COMPACT_ATOMS: atom_id res chain seq x y z
N MET A 1 -46.12 20.35 26.74
CA MET A 1 -45.00 21.03 26.05
C MET A 1 -43.64 20.43 26.45
N ALA A 2 -43.32 20.25 27.75
CA ALA A 2 -42.03 19.72 28.20
C ALA A 2 -41.78 18.22 27.93
N SER A 3 -42.84 17.40 27.86
CA SER A 3 -42.70 15.94 27.69
C SER A 3 -42.20 15.50 26.30
N TRP A 4 -42.46 16.30 25.26
CA TRP A 4 -41.97 16.00 23.90
C TRP A 4 -40.49 16.36 23.78
N ILE A 5 -40.03 17.42 24.45
CA ILE A 5 -38.62 17.83 24.45
C ILE A 5 -37.74 16.74 25.07
N GLY A 6 -38.21 16.08 26.14
CA GLY A 6 -37.52 14.93 26.73
C GLY A 6 -37.39 13.73 25.78
N LEU A 7 -38.43 13.43 25.01
CA LEU A 7 -38.40 12.35 24.01
C LEU A 7 -37.46 12.66 22.83
N ILE A 8 -37.39 13.91 22.37
CA ILE A 8 -36.47 14.33 21.31
C ILE A 8 -35.01 14.22 21.77
N LEU A 9 -34.72 14.62 23.02
CA LEU A 9 -33.37 14.54 23.59
C LEU A 9 -32.90 13.08 23.76
N VAL A 10 -33.79 12.17 24.16
CA VAL A 10 -33.48 10.73 24.27
C VAL A 10 -33.23 10.12 22.88
N VAL A 11 -34.01 10.48 21.86
CA VAL A 11 -33.80 10.00 20.48
C VAL A 11 -32.47 10.50 19.91
N LEU A 12 -32.09 11.76 20.14
CA LEU A 12 -30.79 12.30 19.71
C LEU A 12 -29.61 11.61 20.40
N MET A 13 -29.77 11.21 21.67
CA MET A 13 -28.73 10.50 22.42
C MET A 13 -28.54 9.05 21.95
N VAL A 14 -29.62 8.38 21.52
CA VAL A 14 -29.58 7.02 20.93
C VAL A 14 -28.99 7.03 19.52
N CYS A 15 -29.23 8.08 18.71
CA CYS A 15 -28.60 8.24 17.39
C CYS A 15 -27.11 8.64 17.47
N SER A 16 -26.58 8.91 18.66
CA SER A 16 -25.16 9.25 18.88
C SER A 16 -24.27 8.02 19.11
N HIS A 17 -24.80 6.79 18.96
CA HIS A 17 -23.95 5.63 18.80
C HIS A 17 -23.13 5.82 17.53
N ARG A 18 -21.88 6.24 17.74
CA ARG A 18 -20.84 6.40 16.74
C ARG A 18 -20.93 5.25 15.74
N ALA A 19 -21.31 5.56 14.50
CA ALA A 19 -20.80 4.80 13.38
C ALA A 19 -19.30 5.07 13.35
N GLU A 20 -18.53 4.27 14.10
CA GLU A 20 -17.14 4.06 13.74
C GLU A 20 -17.20 3.43 12.35
N ALA A 21 -17.03 4.26 11.32
CA ALA A 21 -16.72 3.80 9.98
C ALA A 21 -15.34 3.13 10.08
N GLY A 22 -15.32 1.91 10.59
CA GLY A 22 -14.13 1.08 10.65
C GLY A 22 -13.66 0.87 9.22
N ARG A 23 -12.40 1.21 8.96
CA ARG A 23 -11.72 0.79 7.72
C ARG A 23 -11.84 -0.72 7.61
N ASP A 24 -12.22 -1.22 6.44
CA ASP A 24 -12.27 -2.66 6.18
C ASP A 24 -10.85 -3.24 6.36
N GLU A 25 -10.67 -4.06 7.39
CA GLU A 25 -9.35 -4.59 7.77
C GLU A 25 -8.75 -5.42 6.62
N VAL A 26 -9.57 -6.22 5.93
CA VAL A 26 -9.11 -7.06 4.82
C VAL A 26 -8.66 -6.18 3.67
N LEU A 27 -9.42 -5.14 3.34
CA LEU A 27 -9.10 -4.21 2.27
C LEU A 27 -7.79 -3.45 2.54
N TYR A 28 -7.67 -2.80 3.69
CA TYR A 28 -6.52 -1.96 4.01
C TYR A 28 -5.25 -2.77 4.29
N CYS A 29 -5.38 -3.93 4.94
CA CYS A 29 -4.23 -4.82 5.10
C CYS A 29 -3.76 -5.36 3.75
N SER A 30 -4.68 -5.82 2.89
CA SER A 30 -4.29 -6.31 1.56
C SER A 30 -3.69 -5.21 0.70
N ALA A 31 -4.24 -3.99 0.74
CA ALA A 31 -3.68 -2.83 0.04
C ALA A 31 -2.26 -2.52 0.51
N CYS A 32 -2.02 -2.48 1.83
CA CYS A 32 -0.69 -2.24 2.37
C CYS A 32 0.33 -3.32 1.93
N MET A 33 -0.07 -4.59 2.00
CA MET A 33 0.78 -5.70 1.56
C MET A 33 1.07 -5.63 0.06
N ALA A 34 0.07 -5.28 -0.76
CA ALA A 34 0.23 -5.09 -2.19
C ALA A 34 1.16 -3.91 -2.53
N ILE A 35 1.07 -2.79 -1.79
CA ILE A 35 2.00 -1.66 -1.95
C ILE A 35 3.45 -2.13 -1.75
N ALA A 36 3.70 -2.85 -0.67
CA ALA A 36 5.04 -3.31 -0.35
C ALA A 36 5.57 -4.32 -1.39
N ASP A 37 4.73 -5.23 -1.87
CA ASP A 37 5.11 -6.21 -2.90
C ASP A 37 5.37 -5.57 -4.26
N GLU A 38 4.48 -4.69 -4.74
CA GLU A 38 4.64 -4.04 -6.05
C GLU A 38 5.79 -3.04 -6.08
N LEU A 39 6.01 -2.32 -4.98
CA LEU A 39 7.17 -1.43 -4.88
C LEU A 39 8.48 -2.23 -4.83
N ASN A 40 8.52 -3.34 -4.09
CA ASN A 40 9.68 -4.23 -4.07
C ASN A 40 9.95 -4.86 -5.44
N TYR A 41 8.90 -5.32 -6.13
CA TYR A 41 9.01 -5.83 -7.49
C TYR A 41 9.55 -4.75 -8.44
N THR A 42 8.96 -3.56 -8.46
CA THR A 42 9.37 -2.47 -9.35
C THR A 42 10.81 -2.03 -9.09
N ILE A 43 11.22 -1.94 -7.83
CA ILE A 43 12.61 -1.64 -7.45
C ILE A 43 13.57 -2.74 -7.91
N SER A 44 13.18 -4.01 -7.81
CA SER A 44 14.03 -5.14 -8.24
C SER A 44 14.34 -5.14 -9.74
N GLN A 45 13.50 -4.48 -10.53
CA GLN A 45 13.67 -4.32 -11.98
C GLN A 45 14.63 -3.17 -12.35
N ILE A 46 15.00 -2.31 -11.40
CA ILE A 46 15.91 -1.19 -11.63
C ILE A 46 17.36 -1.69 -11.67
N ASP A 47 18.12 -1.25 -12.68
CA ASP A 47 19.56 -1.53 -12.75
C ASP A 47 20.28 -0.91 -11.53
N PRO A 48 20.99 -1.72 -10.70
CA PRO A 48 21.71 -1.23 -9.52
C PRO A 48 22.80 -0.19 -9.85
N LYS A 49 23.24 -0.10 -11.11
CA LYS A 49 24.21 0.90 -11.56
C LYS A 49 23.60 2.25 -11.91
N LYS A 50 22.26 2.33 -12.04
CA LYS A 50 21.59 3.57 -12.39
C LYS A 50 21.57 4.50 -11.18
N THR A 51 22.17 5.68 -11.33
CA THR A 51 22.28 6.69 -10.26
C THR A 51 21.64 8.01 -10.67
N VAL A 52 21.17 8.78 -9.70
CA VAL A 52 20.62 10.14 -9.88
C VAL A 52 21.47 11.13 -9.08
N GLN A 53 21.70 12.31 -9.65
CA GLN A 53 22.32 13.42 -8.94
C GLN A 53 21.29 14.06 -7.99
N VAL A 54 21.57 14.06 -6.69
CA VAL A 54 20.68 14.63 -5.65
C VAL A 54 21.22 15.94 -5.06
N GLY A 55 22.17 16.56 -5.77
CA GLY A 55 22.79 17.82 -5.39
C GLY A 55 24.27 17.83 -5.71
N GLY A 56 24.97 18.88 -5.27
CA GLY A 56 26.41 19.01 -5.50
C GLY A 56 26.85 20.26 -6.26
N PHE A 57 26.05 21.32 -6.23
CA PHE A 57 26.44 22.61 -6.82
C PHE A 57 27.42 23.42 -5.95
N ARG A 58 27.97 22.81 -4.89
CA ARG A 58 28.96 23.47 -4.04
C ARG A 58 30.32 23.37 -4.71
N LEU A 59 30.85 24.53 -5.07
CA LEU A 59 32.22 24.68 -5.56
C LEU A 59 33.19 24.46 -4.40
N ASN A 60 34.13 23.55 -4.60
CA ASN A 60 35.28 23.41 -3.76
C ASN A 60 36.21 24.63 -3.93
N PRO A 61 37.08 24.93 -2.96
CA PRO A 61 38.05 26.02 -3.05
C PRO A 61 39.01 25.92 -4.25
N ASP A 62 39.16 24.72 -4.84
CA ASP A 62 39.96 24.43 -6.02
C ASP A 62 39.21 24.64 -7.35
N GLY A 63 37.94 25.05 -7.30
CA GLY A 63 37.09 25.28 -8.48
C GLY A 63 36.40 24.02 -9.01
N SER A 64 36.56 22.85 -8.38
CA SER A 64 35.84 21.63 -8.74
C SER A 64 34.41 21.62 -8.17
N LEU A 65 33.45 21.06 -8.93
CA LEU A 65 32.08 20.82 -8.46
C LEU A 65 32.01 19.45 -7.80
N GLN A 66 31.51 19.37 -6.56
CA GLN A 66 31.34 18.09 -5.88
C GLN A 66 29.93 17.54 -6.09
N GLU A 67 29.73 16.74 -7.13
CA GLU A 67 28.45 16.08 -7.40
C GLU A 67 28.13 15.02 -6.33
N LYS A 68 26.90 15.05 -5.80
CA LYS A 68 26.39 14.03 -4.88
C LYS A 68 25.40 13.14 -5.62
N THR A 69 25.79 11.90 -5.84
CA THR A 69 24.96 10.88 -6.51
C THR A 69 24.43 9.85 -5.52
N VAL A 70 23.24 9.32 -5.79
CA VAL A 70 22.65 8.17 -5.08
C VAL A 70 22.11 7.16 -6.09
N PRO A 71 21.99 5.88 -5.73
CA PRO A 71 21.29 4.89 -6.56
C PRO A 71 19.85 5.34 -6.85
N LEU A 72 19.36 5.14 -8.07
CA LEU A 72 18.00 5.54 -8.48
C LEU A 72 16.94 4.86 -7.60
N ALA A 73 17.14 3.58 -7.28
CA ALA A 73 16.30 2.81 -6.36
C ALA A 73 16.18 3.40 -4.94
N LYS A 74 17.07 4.34 -4.58
CA LYS A 74 17.09 5.02 -3.27
C LYS A 74 16.81 6.52 -3.37
N SER A 75 16.51 7.02 -4.56
CA SER A 75 16.13 8.42 -4.74
C SER A 75 14.72 8.62 -4.21
N GLN A 76 14.56 9.49 -3.21
CA GLN A 76 13.24 9.81 -2.64
C GLN A 76 12.25 10.27 -3.71
N THR A 77 12.68 11.14 -4.62
CA THR A 77 11.87 11.60 -5.75
C THR A 77 11.42 10.44 -6.63
N HIS A 78 12.30 9.46 -6.88
CA HIS A 78 11.92 8.31 -7.69
C HIS A 78 10.95 7.39 -6.95
N LEU A 79 11.18 7.14 -5.67
CA LEU A 79 10.27 6.31 -4.86
C LEU A 79 8.87 6.95 -4.77
N SER A 80 8.78 8.27 -4.63
CA SER A 80 7.51 9.01 -4.64
C SER A 80 6.76 8.82 -5.98
N GLU A 81 7.45 8.97 -7.11
CA GLU A 81 6.87 8.71 -8.45
C GLU A 81 6.38 7.26 -8.61
N LEU A 82 7.08 6.29 -8.02
CA LEU A 82 6.69 4.87 -8.10
C LEU A 82 5.43 4.56 -7.30
N LEU A 83 5.10 5.31 -6.26
CA LEU A 83 3.91 5.04 -5.44
C LEU A 83 2.61 5.22 -6.22
N ASP A 84 2.56 6.21 -7.12
CA ASP A 84 1.43 6.42 -8.03
C ASP A 84 1.27 5.24 -9.01
N GLU A 85 2.37 4.74 -9.56
CA GLU A 85 2.36 3.58 -10.47
C GLU A 85 1.89 2.31 -9.72
N VAL A 86 2.37 2.12 -8.50
CA VAL A 86 1.96 1.03 -7.60
C VAL A 86 0.46 1.09 -7.33
N CYS A 87 -0.11 2.25 -6.99
CA CYS A 87 -1.56 2.33 -6.78
C CYS A 87 -2.38 2.09 -8.05
N ASN A 88 -1.87 2.45 -9.23
CA ASN A 88 -2.53 2.10 -10.49
C ASN A 88 -2.53 0.59 -10.76
N SER A 89 -1.49 -0.12 -10.33
CA SER A 89 -1.41 -1.59 -10.45
C SER A 89 -2.44 -2.34 -9.58
N MET A 90 -3.09 -1.67 -8.62
CA MET A 90 -4.14 -2.29 -7.79
C MET A 90 -5.35 -2.77 -8.60
N SER A 91 -5.52 -2.29 -9.83
CA SER A 91 -6.52 -2.80 -10.78
C SER A 91 -6.25 -4.24 -11.25
N ASP A 92 -5.03 -4.74 -11.07
CA ASP A 92 -4.63 -6.14 -11.34
C ASP A 92 -4.94 -7.09 -10.18
N TYR A 93 -5.60 -6.59 -9.12
CA TYR A 93 -5.96 -7.35 -7.93
C TYR A 93 -7.46 -7.54 -7.83
N ALA A 94 -7.86 -8.67 -7.24
CA ALA A 94 -9.26 -8.94 -6.95
C ALA A 94 -9.37 -9.69 -5.62
N LEU A 95 -10.56 -9.63 -5.02
CA LEU A 95 -10.86 -10.35 -3.80
C LEU A 95 -10.73 -11.86 -4.05
N TYR A 96 -9.94 -12.54 -3.24
CA TYR A 96 -9.70 -13.97 -3.29
C TYR A 96 -10.18 -14.60 -1.99
N GLU A 97 -10.91 -15.70 -2.09
CA GLU A 97 -11.34 -16.49 -0.94
C GLU A 97 -10.59 -17.82 -0.92
N ASP A 98 -9.86 -18.08 0.16
CA ASP A 98 -9.13 -19.32 0.32
C ASP A 98 -10.11 -20.52 0.39
N PRO A 99 -9.93 -21.57 -0.44
CA PRO A 99 -10.86 -22.69 -0.47
C PRO A 99 -10.85 -23.49 0.83
N ASP A 100 -9.71 -23.54 1.54
CA ASP A 100 -9.48 -24.34 2.73
C ASP A 100 -9.81 -23.54 4.00
N THR A 101 -9.29 -22.32 4.13
CA THR A 101 -9.49 -21.49 5.35
C THR A 101 -10.74 -20.61 5.30
N LYS A 102 -11.31 -20.37 4.10
CA LYS A 102 -12.37 -19.37 3.86
C LYS A 102 -11.97 -17.93 4.16
N GLU A 103 -10.68 -17.67 4.32
CA GLU A 103 -10.17 -16.32 4.56
C GLU A 103 -10.17 -15.53 3.25
N GLN A 104 -10.52 -14.24 3.37
CA GLN A 104 -10.59 -13.33 2.25
C GLN A 104 -9.37 -12.39 2.26
N SER A 105 -8.79 -12.16 1.07
CA SER A 105 -7.68 -11.24 0.86
C SER A 105 -7.66 -10.78 -0.59
N TYR A 106 -7.12 -9.60 -0.89
CA TYR A 106 -6.90 -9.23 -2.29
C TYR A 106 -5.62 -9.88 -2.80
N LYS A 107 -5.71 -10.55 -3.95
CA LYS A 107 -4.57 -11.17 -4.62
C LYS A 107 -4.49 -10.70 -6.07
N ARG A 108 -3.28 -10.64 -6.60
CA ARG A 108 -3.02 -10.30 -8.00
C ARG A 108 -3.54 -11.43 -8.89
N PHE A 109 -4.36 -11.09 -9.89
CA PHE A 109 -4.86 -12.04 -10.89
C PHE A 109 -4.19 -11.87 -12.25
N ALA A 110 -3.68 -10.67 -12.55
CA ALA A 110 -2.88 -10.45 -13.75
C ALA A 110 -1.47 -11.01 -13.55
N PRO A 111 -0.77 -11.46 -14.61
CA PRO A 111 0.65 -11.80 -14.58
C PRO A 111 1.50 -10.53 -14.70
N ARG A 112 2.73 -10.54 -14.20
CA ARG A 112 3.69 -9.45 -14.45
C ARG A 112 4.30 -9.63 -15.83
N GLY A 113 4.86 -8.57 -16.41
CA GLY A 113 5.38 -8.60 -17.78
C GLY A 113 6.43 -9.70 -18.04
N ASN A 114 7.16 -10.13 -17.00
CA ASN A 114 8.17 -11.19 -17.10
C ASN A 114 7.66 -12.59 -16.68
N ASP A 115 6.41 -12.73 -16.25
CA ASP A 115 5.84 -13.99 -15.75
C ASP A 115 5.36 -14.93 -16.89
N GLY A 116 5.61 -14.57 -18.14
CA GLY A 116 5.33 -15.43 -19.30
C GLY A 116 3.86 -15.81 -19.48
N GLY A 117 2.93 -15.03 -18.92
CA GLY A 117 1.50 -15.33 -18.98
C GLY A 117 1.05 -16.43 -18.01
N ASN A 118 1.75 -16.61 -16.89
CA ASN A 118 1.30 -17.50 -15.81
C ASN A 118 0.15 -16.86 -15.03
N PHE A 119 -1.09 -17.20 -15.39
CA PHE A 119 -2.29 -16.73 -14.69
C PHE A 119 -2.65 -17.67 -13.53
N PRO A 120 -3.09 -17.14 -12.37
CA PRO A 120 -3.61 -17.97 -11.28
C PRO A 120 -4.99 -18.56 -11.65
N ASP A 121 -5.43 -19.56 -10.88
CA ASP A 121 -6.78 -20.11 -11.03
C ASP A 121 -7.83 -19.08 -10.59
N PHE A 122 -8.67 -18.65 -11.54
CA PHE A 122 -9.73 -17.67 -11.35
C PHE A 122 -10.91 -18.17 -10.50
N LYS A 123 -11.03 -19.48 -10.23
CA LYS A 123 -12.20 -20.09 -9.57
C LYS A 123 -12.56 -19.46 -8.22
N ASN A 124 -11.55 -19.02 -7.47
CA ASN A 124 -11.71 -18.47 -6.12
C ASN A 124 -11.66 -16.94 -6.07
N PHE A 125 -11.49 -16.28 -7.22
CA PHE A 125 -11.54 -14.83 -7.32
C PHE A 125 -12.98 -14.34 -7.42
N LYS A 126 -13.28 -13.27 -6.69
CA LYS A 126 -14.54 -12.54 -6.70
C LYS A 126 -14.28 -11.19 -7.37
N PHE A 127 -14.70 -11.08 -8.61
CA PHE A 127 -14.68 -9.83 -9.34
C PHE A 127 -15.93 -9.04 -8.97
N ALA A 128 -15.74 -7.93 -8.26
CA ALA A 128 -16.82 -6.98 -8.08
C ALA A 128 -17.17 -6.34 -9.43
N GLY A 129 -18.42 -5.88 -9.58
CA GLY A 129 -18.81 -5.08 -10.74
C GLY A 129 -18.01 -3.77 -10.83
N PRO A 130 -18.30 -2.90 -11.81
CA PRO A 130 -17.55 -1.67 -12.07
C PRO A 130 -17.46 -0.70 -10.86
N GLU A 131 -18.30 -0.85 -9.85
CA GLU A 131 -18.25 -0.03 -8.63
C GLU A 131 -17.28 -0.55 -7.55
N GLY A 132 -16.83 -1.81 -7.62
CA GLY A 132 -15.98 -2.43 -6.60
C GLY A 132 -14.52 -2.63 -7.01
N THR A 133 -14.19 -2.49 -8.30
CA THR A 133 -12.81 -2.60 -8.82
C THR A 133 -11.87 -1.56 -8.26
N ASP A 134 -12.38 -0.38 -7.89
CA ASP A 134 -11.54 0.74 -7.46
C ASP A 134 -11.32 0.76 -5.94
N SER A 135 -11.97 -0.11 -5.17
CA SER A 135 -11.87 -0.15 -3.71
C SER A 135 -10.43 -0.30 -3.22
N LEU A 136 -9.66 -1.22 -3.82
CA LEU A 136 -8.26 -1.44 -3.45
C LEU A 136 -7.37 -0.28 -3.88
N LYS A 137 -7.66 0.32 -5.04
CA LYS A 137 -6.95 1.50 -5.53
C LYS A 137 -7.13 2.69 -4.59
N PHE A 138 -8.36 2.98 -4.17
CA PHE A 138 -8.65 4.03 -3.21
C PHE A 138 -7.99 3.79 -1.85
N ALA A 139 -7.99 2.52 -1.38
CA ALA A 139 -7.28 2.16 -0.16
C ALA A 139 -5.77 2.39 -0.31
N CYS A 140 -5.19 2.03 -1.46
CA CYS A 140 -3.78 2.30 -1.74
C CYS A 140 -3.45 3.80 -1.72
N GLU A 141 -4.22 4.61 -2.45
CA GLU A 141 -4.04 6.07 -2.49
C GLU A 141 -4.13 6.66 -1.08
N THR A 142 -5.11 6.22 -0.27
CA THR A 142 -5.23 6.64 1.13
C THR A 142 -3.99 6.28 1.96
N ILE A 143 -3.47 5.06 1.81
CA ILE A 143 -2.29 4.60 2.56
C ILE A 143 -1.05 5.37 2.12
N VAL A 144 -0.87 5.60 0.82
CA VAL A 144 0.25 6.36 0.27
C VAL A 144 0.20 7.80 0.78
N GLU A 145 -0.96 8.46 0.72
CA GLU A 145 -1.13 9.81 1.26
C GLU A 145 -0.77 9.91 2.76
N GLU A 146 -1.10 8.89 3.55
CA GLU A 146 -0.83 8.88 5.00
C GLU A 146 0.61 8.49 5.35
N LEU A 147 1.23 7.60 4.58
CA LEU A 147 2.48 6.90 4.97
C LEU A 147 3.62 7.05 3.95
N GLU A 148 3.53 7.98 2.99
CA GLU A 148 4.57 8.19 1.96
C GLU A 148 5.98 8.29 2.57
N ASP A 149 6.17 9.16 3.56
CA ASP A 149 7.46 9.38 4.21
C ASP A 149 8.01 8.11 4.88
N ASP A 150 7.14 7.34 5.54
CA ASP A 150 7.50 6.09 6.20
C ASP A 150 7.87 5.00 5.19
N ILE A 151 7.11 4.90 4.10
CA ILE A 151 7.39 3.97 2.99
C ILE A 151 8.76 4.30 2.39
N ILE A 152 8.98 5.55 1.99
CA ILE A 152 10.25 6.00 1.39
C ILE A 152 11.43 5.73 2.35
N SER A 153 11.26 6.01 3.64
CA SER A 153 12.28 5.78 4.67
C SER A 153 12.65 4.29 4.80
N LEU A 154 11.66 3.40 4.80
CA LEU A 154 11.88 1.95 4.89
C LEU A 154 12.64 1.40 3.68
N PHE A 155 12.25 1.79 2.46
CA PHE A 155 12.89 1.32 1.24
C PHE A 155 14.30 1.90 1.05
N THR A 156 14.55 3.12 1.51
CA THR A 156 15.91 3.71 1.45
C THR A 156 16.89 2.99 2.36
N ARG A 157 16.42 2.40 3.48
CA ARG A 157 17.24 1.71 4.49
C ARG A 157 17.51 0.22 4.19
N GLU A 158 16.93 -0.34 3.12
CA GLU A 158 17.02 -1.77 2.78
C GLU A 158 16.64 -2.70 3.95
N GLU A 159 15.59 -2.33 4.69
CA GLU A 159 15.14 -3.18 5.78
C GLU A 159 14.57 -4.50 5.25
N LYS A 160 14.88 -5.61 5.94
CA LYS A 160 14.29 -6.92 5.60
C LYS A 160 12.83 -6.92 6.05
N ARG A 161 11.94 -7.52 5.25
CA ARG A 161 10.50 -7.64 5.54
C ARG A 161 9.78 -6.30 5.64
N VAL A 162 10.00 -5.42 4.65
CA VAL A 162 9.37 -4.09 4.57
C VAL A 162 7.86 -4.18 4.72
N ALA A 163 7.22 -5.17 4.08
CA ALA A 163 5.78 -5.39 4.16
C ALA A 163 5.30 -5.59 5.61
N LYS A 164 5.97 -6.47 6.37
CA LYS A 164 5.61 -6.72 7.77
C LYS A 164 5.76 -5.47 8.64
N LYS A 165 6.87 -4.74 8.49
CA LYS A 165 7.13 -3.55 9.30
C LYS A 165 6.14 -2.43 8.98
N LEU A 166 5.92 -2.16 7.70
CA LEU A 166 4.97 -1.15 7.25
C LEU A 166 3.54 -1.49 7.67
N CYS A 167 3.10 -2.71 7.40
CA CYS A 167 1.69 -3.09 7.50
C CYS A 167 1.25 -3.55 8.89
N SER A 168 2.17 -4.02 9.73
CA SER A 168 1.87 -4.42 11.11
C SER A 168 2.38 -3.42 12.14
N GLU A 169 3.62 -2.92 12.03
CA GLU A 169 4.23 -2.11 13.09
C GLU A 169 3.95 -0.60 12.95
N ILE A 170 3.91 -0.09 11.71
CA ILE A 170 3.73 1.35 11.46
C ILE A 170 2.26 1.71 11.26
N SER A 171 1.58 1.06 10.31
CA SER A 171 0.21 1.39 9.94
C SER A 171 -0.86 0.72 10.81
N ASP A 172 -0.49 -0.36 11.51
CA ASP A 172 -1.41 -1.19 12.29
C ASP A 172 -2.64 -1.66 11.45
N HIS A 173 -2.47 -1.77 10.13
CA HIS A 173 -3.52 -2.19 9.20
C HIS A 173 -3.72 -3.71 9.20
N CYS A 174 -2.67 -4.47 9.52
CA CYS A 174 -2.70 -5.93 9.60
C CYS A 174 -2.57 -6.39 11.06
N LYS A 175 -3.70 -6.58 11.75
CA LYS A 175 -3.74 -6.97 13.18
C LYS A 175 -3.84 -8.48 13.38
N ASN A 176 -4.37 -9.21 12.40
CA ASN A 176 -4.67 -10.64 12.52
C ASN A 176 -3.57 -11.59 12.02
N SER A 177 -3.53 -12.80 12.60
CA SER A 177 -2.60 -13.90 12.30
C SER A 177 -2.62 -14.39 10.84
N VAL A 178 -3.67 -14.04 10.09
CA VAL A 178 -3.84 -14.38 8.66
C VAL A 178 -2.68 -13.87 7.80
N PHE A 179 -2.10 -12.73 8.17
CA PHE A 179 -1.04 -12.07 7.40
C PHE A 179 0.38 -12.35 7.94
N GLN A 180 0.51 -13.06 9.07
CA GLN A 180 1.82 -13.38 9.65
C GLN A 180 2.53 -14.56 8.96
N HIS A 181 1.83 -15.31 8.11
CA HIS A 181 2.37 -16.45 7.35
C HIS A 181 2.71 -16.14 5.88
N GLY A 182 2.54 -14.90 5.42
CA GLY A 182 3.04 -14.47 4.11
C GLY A 182 4.56 -14.28 4.18
N GLU A 183 5.32 -15.30 3.79
CA GLU A 183 6.76 -15.15 3.54
C GLU A 183 6.98 -14.29 2.28
N LEU A 184 7.18 -12.99 2.47
CA LEU A 184 7.93 -12.10 1.58
C LEU A 184 8.82 -11.18 2.43
#